data_AF-A0A4R6P575-F1
#
_entry.id   AF-A0A4R6P575-F1
#
_cell.length_a   1.000
_cell.length_b   1.000
_cell.length_c   1.000
_cell.angle_alpha   90.00
_cell.angle_beta   90.00
_cell.angle_gamma   90.00
#
_symmetry.space_group_name_H-M   'P 1'
#
loop_
_entity.id
_entity.type
_entity.pdbx_description
1 polymer ?
#
loop_
_entity_poly.entity_id
_entity_poly.type
_entity_poly.pdbx_seq_one_letter_code
_entity_poly.pdbx_strand_id
1 'polypeptide(L)'
;MSCRKTGVVSVLGVYGVTDKFPMGVLTNKGLTLRTAQQSGQRDVSRMFEFISSGQLDPSYLITHDLPLSDAVAGYDIFKDDKSDCVRAVFRP
;
A
#
# COMPACT_ATOMS: atom_id res chain seq x y z
N MET A 1 -7.60 -9.38 -18.43
CA MET A 1 -8.07 -8.05 -18.86
C MET A 1 -8.01 -7.09 -17.68
N SER A 2 -6.85 -6.51 -17.34
CA SER A 2 -6.70 -5.78 -16.06
C SER A 2 -6.76 -4.25 -16.19
N CYS A 3 -6.04 -3.65 -17.15
CA CYS A 3 -6.16 -2.21 -17.48
C CYS A 3 -6.83 -2.04 -18.86
N ARG A 4 -7.61 -0.97 -19.09
CA ARG A 4 -8.22 -0.69 -20.40
C ARG A 4 -7.16 -0.18 -21.41
N LYS A 5 -7.45 -0.25 -22.72
CA LYS A 5 -6.63 0.44 -23.74
C LYS A 5 -6.50 1.92 -23.38
N THR A 6 -5.32 2.49 -23.64
CA THR A 6 -4.99 3.89 -23.30
C THR A 6 -5.23 4.26 -21.83
N GLY A 7 -5.17 3.27 -20.93
CA GLY A 7 -5.35 3.45 -19.49
C GLY A 7 -4.05 3.76 -18.74
N VAL A 8 -4.18 3.96 -17.43
CA VAL A 8 -3.05 4.20 -16.52
C VAL A 8 -2.81 2.97 -15.65
N VAL A 9 -1.56 2.58 -15.51
CA VAL A 9 -1.10 1.62 -14.51
C VAL A 9 -0.27 2.40 -13.49
N SER A 10 -0.78 2.48 -12.25
CA SER A 10 -0.07 3.09 -11.13
C SER A 10 0.71 2.01 -10.38
N VAL A 11 2.03 2.14 -10.33
CA VAL A 11 2.92 1.19 -9.66
C VAL A 11 3.19 1.70 -8.25
N LEU A 12 2.69 0.95 -7.27
CA LEU A 12 2.99 1.11 -5.84
C LEU A 12 3.83 -0.08 -5.40
N GLY A 13 4.96 0.18 -4.74
CA GLY A 13 5.89 -0.85 -4.29
C GLY A 13 7.34 -0.38 -4.40
N VAL A 14 8.25 -1.18 -3.83
CA VAL A 14 9.69 -0.93 -3.89
C VAL A 14 10.30 -1.84 -4.94
N TYR A 15 10.90 -1.26 -5.97
CA TYR A 15 11.54 -1.97 -7.07
C TYR A 15 12.96 -1.42 -7.28
N GLY A 16 13.90 -2.34 -7.48
CA GLY A 16 15.25 -2.00 -7.96
C GLY A 16 15.32 -2.02 -9.49
N VAL A 17 16.54 -2.14 -10.01
CA VAL A 17 16.76 -2.37 -11.45
C VAL A 17 16.03 -3.66 -11.85
N THR A 18 15.16 -3.56 -12.86
CA THR A 18 14.28 -4.65 -13.28
C THR A 18 14.56 -5.01 -14.75
N ASP A 19 14.81 -6.29 -15.02
CA ASP A 19 14.99 -6.84 -16.37
C ASP A 19 13.70 -7.54 -16.87
N LYS A 20 13.56 -7.74 -18.18
CA LYS A 20 12.45 -8.45 -18.85
C LYS A 20 11.05 -7.87 -18.60
N PHE A 21 10.96 -6.58 -18.27
CA PHE A 21 9.67 -5.90 -18.13
C PHE A 21 8.95 -5.79 -19.49
N PRO A 22 7.65 -6.13 -19.60
CA PRO A 22 6.97 -6.35 -20.89
C PRO A 22 6.57 -5.04 -21.59
N MET A 23 7.57 -4.25 -22.01
CA MET A 23 7.36 -2.95 -22.65
C MET A 23 6.53 -3.02 -23.93
N GLY A 24 6.67 -4.08 -24.74
CA GLY A 24 5.86 -4.26 -25.95
C GLY A 24 4.36 -4.35 -25.67
N VAL A 25 3.98 -4.98 -24.54
CA VAL A 25 2.56 -5.08 -24.13
C VAL A 25 2.02 -3.71 -23.72
N LEU A 26 2.81 -2.91 -23.03
CA LEU A 26 2.45 -1.54 -22.65
C LEU A 26 2.23 -0.68 -23.89
N THR A 27 3.17 -0.72 -24.84
CA THR A 27 3.12 0.07 -26.08
C THR A 27 1.93 -0.32 -26.95
N ASN A 28 1.73 -1.62 -27.21
CA ASN A 28 0.65 -2.10 -28.06
C ASN A 28 -0.74 -1.77 -27.52
N LYS A 29 -0.84 -1.57 -26.20
CA LYS A 29 -2.08 -1.20 -25.52
C LYS A 29 -2.20 0.29 -25.21
N GLY A 30 -1.15 1.08 -25.52
CA GLY A 30 -1.08 2.52 -25.31
C GLY A 30 -1.10 2.92 -23.84
N LEU A 31 -0.56 2.10 -22.93
CA LEU A 31 -0.67 2.31 -21.49
C LEU A 31 0.28 3.40 -20.99
N THR A 32 -0.19 4.22 -20.05
CA THR A 32 0.65 5.12 -19.25
C THR A 32 1.09 4.41 -17.98
N LEU A 33 2.39 4.30 -17.75
CA LEU A 33 2.94 3.83 -16.48
C LEU A 33 3.21 5.04 -15.58
N ARG A 34 2.61 5.08 -14.39
CA ARG A 34 2.94 6.08 -13.36
C ARG A 34 3.56 5.39 -12.16
N THR A 35 4.71 5.87 -11.73
CA THR A 35 5.46 5.32 -10.60
C THR A 35 5.71 6.44 -9.59
N ALA A 36 5.80 6.09 -8.31
CA ALA A 36 6.20 7.01 -7.25
C ALA A 36 6.56 6.22 -5.99
N GLN A 37 7.46 6.77 -5.18
CA GLN A 37 7.37 6.54 -3.74
C GLN A 37 6.18 7.33 -3.20
N GLN A 38 5.50 6.81 -2.17
CA GLN A 38 4.32 7.46 -1.60
C GLN A 38 4.65 8.89 -1.17
N SER A 39 3.93 9.88 -1.70
CA SER A 39 4.17 11.30 -1.42
C SER A 39 3.40 11.74 -0.17
N GLY A 40 3.81 11.21 1.00
CA GLY A 40 3.16 11.41 2.29
C GLY A 40 2.79 12.87 2.54
N GLN A 41 3.78 13.75 2.50
CA GLN A 41 3.63 15.16 2.83
C GLN A 41 2.65 15.92 1.93
N ARG A 42 2.53 15.52 0.66
CA ARG A 42 1.59 16.17 -0.26
C ARG A 42 0.15 15.78 0.04
N ASP A 43 -0.07 14.51 0.36
CA ASP A 43 -1.42 13.93 0.40
C ASP A 43 -1.98 13.84 1.84
N VAL A 44 -1.15 13.97 2.87
CA VAL A 44 -1.52 13.77 4.30
C VAL A 44 -2.64 14.70 4.78
N SER A 45 -2.61 15.99 4.42
CA SER A 45 -3.65 16.94 4.85
C SER A 45 -5.02 16.53 4.34
N ARG A 46 -5.10 16.10 3.08
CA ARG A 46 -6.34 15.60 2.46
C ARG A 46 -6.82 14.31 3.11
N MET A 47 -5.90 13.43 3.53
CA MET A 47 -6.29 12.22 4.26
C MET A 47 -6.93 12.55 5.61
N PHE A 48 -6.37 13.52 6.36
CA PHE A 48 -6.96 13.97 7.62
C PHE A 48 -8.32 14.65 7.45
N GLU A 49 -8.54 15.38 6.36
CA GLU A 49 -9.86 15.94 6.01
C GLU A 49 -10.91 14.84 5.83
N PHE A 50 -10.58 13.76 5.12
CA PHE A 50 -11.48 12.62 4.95
C PHE A 50 -11.77 11.90 6.26
N ILE A 51 -10.76 11.73 7.11
CA ILE A 51 -10.94 11.11 8.43
C ILE A 51 -11.83 11.98 9.32
N SER A 52 -11.52 13.28 9.42
CA SER A 52 -12.24 14.22 10.29
C SER A 52 -13.69 14.43 9.86
N SER A 53 -13.99 14.29 8.57
CA SER A 53 -15.35 14.36 8.02
C SER A 53 -16.11 13.02 8.08
N GLY A 54 -15.49 11.93 8.57
CA GLY A 54 -16.10 10.60 8.64
C GLY A 54 -16.23 9.89 7.30
N GLN A 55 -15.63 10.41 6.23
CA GLN A 55 -15.62 9.77 4.90
C GLN A 55 -14.64 8.60 4.81
N LEU A 56 -13.68 8.52 5.73
CA LEU A 56 -12.68 7.47 5.80
C LEU A 56 -12.44 7.08 7.26
N ASP A 57 -12.69 5.82 7.60
CA ASP A 57 -12.22 5.23 8.85
C ASP A 57 -11.13 4.20 8.53
N PRO A 58 -9.85 4.46 8.84
CA PRO A 58 -8.77 3.51 8.61
C PRO A 58 -8.62 2.47 9.74
N SER A 59 -9.42 2.55 10.81
CA SER A 59 -9.26 1.72 12.01
C SER A 59 -9.40 0.23 11.74
N TYR A 60 -10.19 -0.15 10.72
CA TYR A 60 -10.34 -1.55 10.30
C TYR A 60 -9.03 -2.20 9.83
N LEU A 61 -8.01 -1.41 9.47
CA LEU A 61 -6.70 -1.93 9.11
C LEU A 61 -5.98 -2.51 10.33
N ILE A 62 -6.29 -2.05 11.54
CA ILE A 62 -5.66 -2.48 12.79
C ILE A 62 -6.21 -3.85 13.18
N THR A 63 -5.60 -4.92 12.69
CA THR A 63 -6.03 -6.28 13.00
C THR A 63 -5.40 -6.82 14.28
N HIS A 64 -4.23 -6.32 14.66
CA HIS A 64 -3.53 -6.70 15.89
C HIS A 64 -3.08 -5.45 16.63
N ASP A 65 -3.58 -5.26 17.84
CA ASP A 65 -3.30 -4.12 18.72
C ASP A 65 -2.59 -4.64 19.96
N LEU A 66 -1.29 -4.35 20.07
CA LEU A 66 -0.38 -5.01 21.01
C LEU A 66 0.36 -3.97 21.87
N PRO A 67 0.75 -4.32 23.12
CA PRO A 67 1.70 -3.51 23.86
C PRO A 67 3.08 -3.53 23.18
N LEU A 68 3.87 -2.46 23.35
CA LEU A 68 5.22 -2.37 22.78
C LEU A 68 6.14 -3.51 23.26
N SER A 69 5.91 -4.05 24.46
CA SER A 69 6.64 -5.22 24.99
C SER A 69 6.55 -6.45 24.09
N ASP A 70 5.47 -6.55 23.31
CA ASP A 70 5.17 -7.72 22.48
C ASP A 70 5.57 -7.50 21.02
N ALA A 71 6.40 -6.48 20.74
CA ALA A 71 6.85 -6.13 19.41
C ALA A 71 7.38 -7.34 18.62
N VAL A 72 8.25 -8.15 19.24
CA VAL A 72 8.83 -9.35 18.60
C VAL A 72 7.74 -10.31 18.13
N ALA A 73 6.78 -10.63 19.00
CA ALA A 73 5.66 -11.50 18.65
C ALA A 73 4.78 -10.88 17.54
N GLY A 74 4.52 -9.57 17.60
CA GLY A 74 3.78 -8.87 16.55
C GLY A 74 4.47 -8.90 15.18
N TYR A 75 5.80 -8.78 15.15
CA TYR A 75 6.58 -8.94 13.92
C TYR A 75 6.49 -10.37 13.37
N ASP A 76 6.55 -11.40 14.22
CA ASP A 76 6.41 -12.81 13.81
C ASP A 76 5.02 -13.10 13.25
N ILE A 77 3.97 -12.52 13.83
CA ILE A 77 2.59 -12.62 13.33
C ILE A 77 2.49 -12.03 11.91
N PHE A 78 3.01 -10.81 11.71
CA PHE A 78 2.95 -10.13 10.41
C PHE A 78 3.81 -10.82 9.34
N LYS A 79 5.00 -11.31 9.72
CA LYS A 79 5.93 -11.95 8.79
C LYS A 79 5.42 -13.29 8.26
N ASP A 80 4.84 -14.10 9.14
CA ASP A 80 4.41 -15.46 8.81
C ASP A 80 2.94 -15.52 8.34
N ASP A 81 2.31 -14.37 8.09
CA ASP A 81 0.90 -14.21 7.70
C ASP A 81 -0.06 -15.01 8.60
N LYS A 82 0.21 -14.99 9.91
CA LYS A 82 -0.61 -15.69 10.90
C LYS A 82 -1.84 -14.86 11.22
N SER A 83 -2.96 -15.55 11.42
CA SER A 83 -4.18 -14.94 11.97
C SER A 83 -4.74 -13.78 11.13
N ASP A 84 -4.64 -13.86 9.79
CA ASP A 84 -5.14 -12.84 8.86
C ASP A 84 -4.61 -11.42 9.18
N CYS A 85 -3.32 -11.33 9.54
CA CYS A 85 -2.70 -10.08 9.98
C CYS A 85 -2.52 -9.09 8.81
N VAL A 86 -3.41 -8.11 8.73
CA VAL A 86 -3.24 -6.94 7.85
C VAL A 86 -2.26 -5.90 8.43
N ARG A 87 -2.38 -5.55 9.73
CA ARG A 87 -1.50 -4.57 10.37
C ARG A 87 -1.42 -4.80 11.88
N ALA A 88 -0.19 -5.00 12.35
CA ALA A 88 0.14 -4.89 13.77
C ALA A 88 0.41 -3.43 14.15
N VAL A 89 -0.23 -2.96 15.21
CA VAL A 89 -0.02 -1.64 15.83
C VAL A 89 0.45 -1.86 17.26
N PHE A 90 1.48 -1.10 17.65
CA PHE A 90 2.05 -1.17 18.99
C PHE A 90 1.72 0.09 19.77
N ARG A 91 1.14 -0.09 20.96
CA ARG A 91 0.91 1.00 21.91
C ARG A 91 2.07 1.10 22.90
N PRO A 92 2.59 2.32 23.16
CA PRO A 92 3.66 2.54 24.12
C PRO A 92 3.35 2.01 25.52
#